data_AF-A0A0P4RD41-F1
#
_entry.id   AF-A0A0P4RD41-F1
#
_cell.length_a   1.000
_cell.length_b   1.000
_cell.length_c   1.000
_cell.angle_alpha   90.00
_cell.angle_beta   90.00
_cell.angle_gamma   90.00
#
_symmetry.space_group_name_H-M   'P 1'
#
loop_
_entity.id
_entity.type
_entity.pdbx_description
1 polymer ?
#
loop_
_entity_poly.entity_id
_entity_poly.type
_entity_poly.pdbx_seq_one_letter_code
_entity_poly.pdbx_strand_id
1 'polypeptide(L)'
;MPLEDRVLLVVAYWRTNLTFRQLASLFGVSKSAAGRIIDHLGPLLALQTRKRFRDGTVLIADGTLVPTRDHTVAEQSKNYRYSTNHQVVIDADTRFVVAVGRPVPGNRNDCKAWEISGAKAAVGHTPP
;
A
#
# COMPACT_ATOMS: atom_id res chain seq x y z
N MET A 1 -19.02 17.20 8.77
CA MET A 1 -19.08 16.73 7.38
C MET A 1 -19.85 15.42 7.32
N PRO A 2 -20.84 15.29 6.40
CA PRO A 2 -21.61 14.06 6.16
C PRO A 2 -20.74 12.80 5.94
N LEU A 3 -21.35 11.60 6.04
CA LEU A 3 -20.61 10.35 5.80
C LEU A 3 -20.18 10.22 4.34
N GLU A 4 -21.06 10.53 3.39
CA GLU A 4 -20.80 10.44 1.95
C GLU A 4 -19.59 11.27 1.54
N ASP A 5 -19.50 12.52 1.98
CA ASP A 5 -18.34 13.40 1.73
C ASP A 5 -17.05 12.86 2.35
N ARG A 6 -17.13 12.21 3.52
CA ARG A 6 -15.96 11.59 4.17
C ARG A 6 -15.47 10.38 3.37
N VAL A 7 -16.38 9.58 2.83
CA VAL A 7 -16.06 8.46 1.94
C VAL A 7 -15.45 8.98 0.64
N LEU A 8 -16.07 10.00 0.02
CA LEU A 8 -15.56 10.62 -1.19
C LEU A 8 -14.16 11.23 -0.99
N LEU A 9 -13.89 11.82 0.18
CA LEU A 9 -12.56 12.32 0.54
C LEU A 9 -11.52 11.20 0.55
N VAL A 10 -11.83 10.04 1.14
CA VAL A 10 -10.91 8.88 1.13
C VAL A 10 -10.70 8.35 -0.27
N VAL A 11 -11.76 8.23 -1.07
CA VAL A 11 -11.66 7.77 -2.46
C VAL A 11 -10.81 8.74 -3.30
N ALA A 12 -11.01 10.05 -3.13
CA ALA A 12 -10.20 11.07 -3.79
C ALA A 12 -8.73 10.98 -3.36
N TYR A 13 -8.46 10.75 -2.07
CA TYR A 13 -7.10 10.52 -1.57
C TYR A 13 -6.43 9.31 -2.24
N TRP A 14 -7.15 8.21 -2.45
CA TRP A 14 -6.59 7.01 -3.11
C TRP A 14 -6.48 7.11 -4.62
N ARG A 15 -7.40 7.81 -5.28
CA ARG A 15 -7.49 7.85 -6.75
C ARG A 15 -6.73 9.00 -7.37
N THR A 16 -6.25 9.94 -6.57
CA THR A 16 -5.53 11.13 -7.03
C THR A 16 -4.21 11.28 -6.28
N ASN A 17 -3.32 12.11 -6.81
CA ASN A 17 -2.07 12.48 -6.13
C ASN A 17 -2.20 13.79 -5.35
N LEU A 18 -3.38 14.08 -4.79
CA LEU A 18 -3.63 15.31 -4.06
C LEU A 18 -3.00 15.24 -2.65
N THR A 19 -2.34 16.32 -2.26
CA THR A 19 -1.84 16.47 -0.90
C THR A 19 -2.99 16.66 0.09
N PHE A 20 -2.77 16.35 1.37
CA PHE A 20 -3.77 16.62 2.42
C PHE A 20 -4.22 18.09 2.48
N ARG A 21 -3.39 19.05 2.06
CA ARG A 21 -3.80 20.46 1.98
C ARG A 21 -4.78 20.70 0.84
N GLN A 22 -4.52 20.13 -0.34
CA GLN A 22 -5.43 20.23 -1.48
C GLN A 22 -6.75 19.53 -1.21
N LEU A 23 -6.72 18.32 -0.64
CA LEU A 23 -7.93 17.62 -0.20
C LEU A 23 -8.71 18.44 0.82
N ALA A 24 -8.05 18.92 1.87
CA ALA A 24 -8.70 19.76 2.88
C ALA A 24 -9.37 21.00 2.27
N SER A 25 -8.70 21.66 1.33
CA SER A 25 -9.26 22.80 0.60
C SER A 25 -10.47 22.41 -0.26
N LEU A 26 -10.43 21.26 -0.94
CA LEU A 26 -11.51 20.79 -1.82
C LEU A 26 -12.78 20.46 -1.03
N PHE A 27 -12.63 19.91 0.18
CA PHE A 27 -13.74 19.46 1.03
C PHE A 27 -14.13 20.48 2.12
N GLY A 28 -13.54 21.68 2.14
CA GLY A 28 -13.86 22.71 3.13
C GLY A 28 -13.54 22.32 4.58
N VAL A 29 -12.53 21.47 4.79
CA VAL A 29 -12.11 20.99 6.12
C VAL A 29 -10.67 21.40 6.41
N SER A 30 -10.23 21.24 7.66
CA SER A 30 -8.81 21.44 7.99
C SER A 30 -7.95 20.27 7.50
N LYS A 31 -6.64 20.51 7.27
CA LYS A 31 -5.67 19.46 6.94
C LYS A 31 -5.69 18.31 7.96
N SER A 32 -5.78 18.64 9.25
CA SER A 32 -5.81 17.63 10.32
C SER A 32 -7.12 16.85 10.35
N ALA A 33 -8.25 17.49 10.02
CA ALA A 33 -9.53 16.80 9.88
C ALA A 33 -9.50 15.82 8.70
N ALA A 34 -8.98 16.22 7.54
CA ALA A 34 -8.78 15.33 6.40
C ALA A 34 -7.91 14.11 6.76
N GLY A 35 -6.79 14.34 7.47
CA GLY A 35 -5.93 13.25 7.96
C GLY A 35 -6.68 12.27 8.86
N ARG A 36 -7.40 12.75 9.88
CA ARG A 36 -8.18 11.89 10.78
C ARG A 36 -9.28 11.10 10.07
N ILE A 37 -9.92 11.70 9.07
CA ILE A 37 -10.95 11.01 8.26
C ILE A 37 -10.31 9.84 7.51
N ILE A 38 -9.16 10.06 6.87
CA ILE A 38 -8.43 9.03 6.13
C ILE A 38 -7.93 7.95 7.08
N ASP A 39 -7.34 8.31 8.21
CA ASP A 39 -6.83 7.36 9.20
C ASP A 39 -7.93 6.47 9.78
N HIS A 40 -9.14 7.02 9.97
CA HIS A 40 -10.27 6.30 10.53
C HIS A 40 -11.05 5.46 9.50
N LEU A 41 -11.36 6.03 8.34
CA LEU A 41 -12.22 5.39 7.33
C LEU A 41 -11.44 4.61 6.27
N GLY A 42 -10.18 4.97 6.01
CA GLY A 42 -9.33 4.29 5.04
C GLY A 42 -9.27 2.78 5.27
N PRO A 43 -8.95 2.30 6.48
CA PRO A 43 -8.93 0.87 6.77
C PRO A 43 -10.29 0.17 6.60
N LEU A 44 -11.40 0.88 6.85
CA LEU A 44 -12.75 0.33 6.74
C LEU A 44 -13.23 0.20 5.29
N LEU A 45 -12.68 1.02 4.40
CA LEU A 45 -12.97 1.02 2.95
C LEU A 45 -11.98 0.15 2.16
N ALA A 46 -10.93 -0.37 2.80
CA ALA A 46 -9.92 -1.18 2.13
C ALA A 46 -10.54 -2.50 1.65
N LEU A 47 -10.53 -2.70 0.33
CA LEU A 47 -11.02 -3.94 -0.26
C LEU A 47 -10.20 -5.13 0.23
N GLN A 48 -10.87 -6.21 0.61
CA GLN A 48 -10.18 -7.43 0.95
C GLN A 48 -9.52 -8.03 -0.28
N THR A 49 -8.25 -8.33 -0.13
CA THR A 49 -7.43 -8.93 -1.16
C THR A 49 -7.89 -10.37 -1.45
N ARG A 50 -7.99 -10.75 -2.73
CA ARG A 50 -8.43 -12.10 -3.15
C ARG A 50 -7.43 -13.15 -2.62
N LYS A 51 -7.94 -14.14 -1.87
CA LYS A 51 -7.12 -15.19 -1.22
C LYS A 51 -7.00 -16.50 -1.98
N ARG A 52 -7.69 -16.66 -3.11
CA ARG A 52 -7.67 -17.89 -3.93
C ARG A 52 -7.38 -17.53 -5.37
N PHE A 53 -6.38 -18.20 -5.92
CA PHE A 53 -5.97 -18.08 -7.32
C PHE A 53 -6.46 -19.30 -8.08
N ARG A 54 -6.78 -19.14 -9.36
CA ARG A 54 -7.10 -20.26 -10.24
C ARG A 54 -5.78 -20.95 -10.65
N ASP A 55 -5.82 -22.23 -10.96
CA ASP A 55 -4.66 -22.89 -11.56
C ASP A 55 -4.24 -22.17 -12.84
N GLY A 56 -2.93 -21.97 -13.00
CA GLY A 56 -2.37 -21.18 -14.10
C GLY A 56 -2.41 -19.65 -13.92
N THR A 57 -2.87 -19.12 -12.77
CA THR A 57 -2.80 -17.67 -12.51
C THR A 57 -1.34 -17.21 -12.48
N VAL A 58 -1.00 -16.21 -13.29
CA VAL A 58 0.32 -15.57 -13.27
C VAL A 58 0.32 -14.41 -12.29
N LEU A 59 1.26 -14.46 -11.34
CA LEU A 59 1.45 -13.40 -10.35
C LEU A 59 2.76 -12.66 -10.65
N ILE A 60 2.70 -11.33 -10.58
CA ILE A 60 3.88 -10.46 -10.71
C ILE A 60 4.15 -9.86 -9.34
N ALA A 61 5.35 -10.10 -8.81
CA ALA A 61 5.83 -9.49 -7.58
C ALA A 61 6.85 -8.40 -7.92
N ASP A 62 6.71 -7.23 -7.31
CA ASP A 62 7.66 -6.13 -7.44
C ASP A 62 7.86 -5.41 -6.10
N GLY A 63 9.03 -4.79 -5.95
CA GLY A 63 9.42 -4.02 -4.78
C GLY A 63 9.36 -2.52 -5.06
N THR A 64 8.69 -1.77 -4.19
CA THR A 64 8.73 -0.30 -4.24
C THR A 64 9.32 0.29 -2.97
N LEU A 65 10.24 1.25 -3.14
CA LEU A 65 10.80 2.00 -2.03
C LEU A 65 9.87 3.14 -1.64
N VAL A 66 9.38 3.11 -0.40
CA VAL A 66 8.51 4.15 0.15
C VAL A 66 9.30 4.92 1.22
N PRO A 67 9.53 6.23 1.03
CA PRO A 67 10.11 7.08 2.06
C PRO A 67 9.18 7.15 3.27
N THR A 68 9.73 6.97 4.47
CA THR A 68 8.97 7.09 5.72
C THR A 68 9.82 7.74 6.80
N ARG A 69 9.14 8.33 7.79
CA ARG A 69 9.76 8.87 9.01
C ARG A 69 9.86 7.84 10.13
N ASP A 70 9.33 6.64 9.92
CA ASP A 70 9.46 5.54 10.86
C ASP A 70 10.87 4.92 10.78
N HIS A 71 11.75 5.40 11.64
CA HIS A 71 13.14 4.95 11.73
C HIS A 71 13.30 3.59 12.44
N THR A 72 12.22 2.93 12.86
CA THR A 72 12.31 1.58 13.45
C THR A 72 12.51 0.51 12.38
N VAL A 73 12.07 0.77 11.15
CA VAL A 73 12.20 -0.15 9.99
C VAL A 73 12.96 0.50 8.84
N ALA A 74 12.83 1.82 8.65
CA ALA A 74 13.41 2.48 7.50
C ALA A 74 14.94 2.55 7.56
N GLU A 75 15.58 2.21 6.45
CA GLU A 75 17.03 2.25 6.27
C GLU A 75 17.41 3.09 5.06
N GLN A 76 18.66 3.52 5.00
CA GLN A 76 19.20 4.23 3.85
C GLN A 76 19.19 3.32 2.61
N SER A 77 18.69 3.82 1.50
CA SER A 77 18.59 3.10 0.23
C SER A 77 19.24 3.89 -0.91
N LYS A 78 19.24 3.31 -2.12
CA LYS A 78 19.90 3.90 -3.29
C LYS A 78 19.36 5.28 -3.66
N ASN A 79 18.06 5.49 -3.49
CA ASN A 79 17.36 6.69 -3.95
C ASN A 79 16.82 7.56 -2.80
N TYR A 80 16.85 7.05 -1.57
CA TYR A 80 16.27 7.72 -0.41
C TYR A 80 17.16 7.60 0.82
N ARG A 81 17.20 8.68 1.61
CA ARG A 81 17.98 8.71 2.86
C ARG A 81 17.44 7.73 3.91
N TYR A 82 16.13 7.54 3.97
CA TYR A 82 15.44 6.53 4.80
C TYR A 82 14.18 6.05 4.07
N SER A 83 14.06 4.74 3.87
CA SER A 83 12.91 4.13 3.18
C SER A 83 12.67 2.70 3.64
N THR A 84 11.47 2.21 3.37
CA THR A 84 11.09 0.80 3.45
C THR A 84 10.88 0.26 2.04
N ASN A 85 11.26 -0.99 1.79
CA ASN A 85 10.87 -1.73 0.59
C ASN A 85 9.53 -2.43 0.88
N HIS A 86 8.51 -2.14 0.06
CA HIS A 86 7.20 -2.77 0.10
C HIS A 86 7.08 -3.72 -1.09
N GLN A 87 6.88 -5.01 -0.80
CA GLN A 87 6.63 -6.01 -1.82
C GLN A 87 5.14 -6.01 -2.15
N VAL A 88 4.80 -5.76 -3.40
CA VAL A 88 3.43 -5.77 -3.92
C VAL A 88 3.33 -6.90 -4.92
N VAL A 89 2.28 -7.71 -4.78
CA VAL A 89 1.96 -8.75 -5.76
C VAL A 89 0.67 -8.38 -6.47
N ILE A 90 0.68 -8.48 -7.79
CA ILE A 90 -0.50 -8.29 -8.63
C ILE A 90 -0.82 -9.57 -9.41
N ASP A 91 -2.10 -9.78 -9.66
CA ASP A 91 -2.58 -10.71 -10.68
C ASP A 91 -2.33 -10.09 -12.06
N ALA A 92 -1.61 -10.79 -12.93
CA ALA A 92 -1.20 -10.25 -14.23
C ALA A 92 -2.39 -9.96 -15.17
N ASP A 93 -3.48 -10.73 -15.05
CA ASP A 93 -4.65 -10.62 -15.93
C ASP A 93 -5.54 -9.46 -15.48
N THR A 94 -5.83 -9.38 -14.18
CA THR A 94 -6.72 -8.35 -13.63
C THR A 94 -6.00 -7.06 -13.25
N ARG A 95 -4.67 -7.11 -13.08
CA ARG A 95 -3.81 -6.04 -12.55
C ARG A 95 -4.21 -5.56 -11.15
N PHE A 96 -5.01 -6.34 -10.43
CA PHE A 96 -5.35 -6.02 -9.06
C PHE A 96 -4.26 -6.47 -8.11
N VAL A 97 -4.05 -5.69 -7.05
CA VAL A 97 -3.18 -6.06 -5.94
C VAL A 97 -3.79 -7.28 -5.24
N VAL A 98 -3.00 -8.35 -5.11
CA VAL A 98 -3.39 -9.61 -4.49
C VAL A 98 -2.63 -9.94 -3.21
N ALA A 99 -1.51 -9.25 -2.95
CA ALA A 99 -0.86 -9.24 -1.66
C ALA A 99 0.00 -7.98 -1.51
N VAL A 100 0.14 -7.50 -0.27
CA VAL A 100 1.16 -6.52 0.09
C VAL A 100 1.91 -7.09 1.29
N GLY A 101 3.22 -7.26 1.13
CA GLY A 101 4.09 -7.71 2.22
C GLY A 101 4.25 -6.62 3.28
N ARG A 102 4.63 -7.03 4.50
CA ARG A 102 5.03 -6.07 5.53
C ARG A 102 6.22 -5.24 5.05
N PRO A 103 6.32 -3.96 5.42
CA PRO A 103 7.49 -3.16 5.11
C PRO A 103 8.76 -3.82 5.64
N VAL A 104 9.79 -3.85 4.80
CA VAL A 104 11.14 -4.28 5.20
C VAL A 104 12.11 -3.11 5.00
N PRO A 105 13.30 -3.14 5.61
CA PRO A 105 14.28 -2.07 5.40
C PRO A 105 14.61 -1.84 3.93
N GLY A 106 14.68 -0.57 3.50
CA GLY A 106 14.84 -0.18 2.10
C GLY A 106 16.20 -0.53 1.46
N ASN A 107 17.18 -0.98 2.25
CA ASN A 107 18.44 -1.51 1.75
C ASN A 107 18.38 -2.99 1.37
N ARG A 108 17.24 -3.66 1.54
CA ARG A 108 17.04 -5.05 1.12
C ARG A 108 16.67 -5.11 -0.35
N ASN A 109 17.40 -5.94 -1.09
CA ASN A 109 17.05 -6.30 -2.47
C ASN A 109 15.75 -7.13 -2.51
N ASP A 110 15.13 -7.21 -3.69
CA ASP A 110 13.81 -7.81 -3.82
C ASP A 110 13.80 -9.30 -3.50
N CYS A 111 14.84 -10.05 -3.85
CA CYS A 111 14.95 -11.46 -3.46
C CYS A 111 14.87 -11.63 -1.94
N LYS A 112 15.55 -10.79 -1.16
CA LYS A 112 15.49 -10.85 0.30
C LYS A 112 14.18 -10.32 0.85
N ALA A 113 13.69 -9.22 0.29
CA ALA A 113 12.43 -8.60 0.69
C ALA A 113 11.24 -9.54 0.44
N TRP A 114 11.23 -10.25 -0.68
CA TRP A 114 10.24 -11.27 -1.03
C TRP A 114 10.10 -12.34 0.05
N GLU A 115 11.23 -12.90 0.51
CA GLU A 115 11.24 -13.95 1.53
C GLU A 115 10.79 -13.43 2.91
N ILE A 116 11.24 -12.25 3.32
CA ILE A 116 11.02 -11.78 4.70
C ILE A 116 9.79 -10.88 4.87
N SER A 117 9.20 -10.36 3.79
CA SER A 117 8.01 -9.50 3.84
C SER A 117 6.71 -10.28 4.09
N GLY A 118 6.75 -11.60 3.96
CA GLY A 118 5.55 -12.45 4.04
C GLY A 118 4.67 -12.41 2.78
N ALA A 119 5.02 -11.62 1.76
CA ALA A 119 4.29 -11.58 0.49
C ALA A 119 4.24 -12.96 -0.19
N LYS A 120 5.36 -13.71 -0.14
CA LYS A 120 5.46 -15.09 -0.62
C LYS A 120 4.47 -16.02 0.06
N ALA A 121 4.36 -15.95 1.38
CA ALA A 121 3.43 -16.78 2.13
C ALA A 121 1.96 -16.41 1.87
N ALA A 122 1.68 -15.13 1.64
CA ALA A 122 0.34 -14.61 1.39
C ALA A 122 -0.27 -15.11 0.07
N VAL A 123 0.57 -15.40 -0.94
CA VAL A 123 0.10 -15.91 -2.24
C VAL A 123 0.01 -17.44 -2.30
N GLY A 124 0.33 -18.11 -1.19
CA GLY A 124 0.26 -19.57 -1.06
C GLY A 124 1.49 -20.30 -1.61
N HIS A 125 1.56 -21.61 -1.36
CA HIS A 125 2.46 -22.49 -2.10
C HIS A 125 1.82 -22.72 -3.48
N THR A 126 2.50 -22.31 -4.56
CA THR A 126 2.26 -22.94 -5.85
C THR A 126 2.46 -24.44 -5.64
N PRO A 127 1.43 -25.29 -5.88
CA PRO A 127 1.69 -26.72 -5.94
C PRO A 127 2.72 -26.99 -7.05
N PRO A 128 3.56 -28.03 -6.89
CA PRO A 128 4.60 -28.38 -7.85
C PRO A 128 4.05 -28.63 -9.26
#